data_AF-A0A0E2B9Y2-F1
#
_entry.id   AF-A0A0E2B9Y2-F1
#
_cell.length_a   1.000
_cell.length_b   1.000
_cell.length_c   1.000
_cell.angle_alpha   90.00
_cell.angle_beta   90.00
_cell.angle_gamma   90.00
#
_symmetry.space_group_name_H-M   'P 1'
#
loop_
_entity.id
_entity.type
_entity.pdbx_description
1 polymer ?
#
loop_
_entity_poly.entity_id
_entity_poly.type
_entity_poly.pdbx_seq_one_letter_code
_entity_poly.pdbx_strand_id
1 'polypeptide(L)'
;MHVDRELLIKLEDYFIKLIPDLVPDIPKSRRQNGYSMEVTDKYGTEKFDSIKEYDFKYLPDTINLIQIGFLNNEDELKISIILDKEEGAFLELDFEATNAREKASALLEGLNKILRNYRTVNSFYHPPSFIQAPIVIVGFIYGILSFAELSYKNYIEAIGPGLITLAIVSYYYVGKKIRSIVSFETKRYQLFNHYLLWFISGSLSFLIFGTIFTYFKDKLLGLIK
;
A
#
# COMPACT_ATOMS: atom_id res chain seq x y z
N MET A 1 -0.31 -0.72 -2.14
CA MET A 1 -0.73 -2.01 -2.73
C MET A 1 -0.86 -3.01 -1.60
N HIS A 2 -1.79 -3.95 -1.69
CA HIS A 2 -1.95 -5.03 -0.74
C HIS A 2 -1.44 -6.34 -1.34
N VAL A 3 -0.56 -7.03 -0.63
CA VAL A 3 0.06 -8.28 -1.09
C VAL A 3 -0.44 -9.39 -0.20
N ASP A 4 -1.37 -10.17 -0.76
CA ASP A 4 -1.88 -11.39 -0.16
C ASP A 4 -1.41 -12.61 -0.97
N ARG A 5 -1.73 -13.79 -0.45
CA ARG A 5 -1.38 -15.05 -1.12
C ARG A 5 -2.02 -15.19 -2.50
N GLU A 6 -3.21 -14.65 -2.72
CA GLU A 6 -3.90 -14.72 -4.01
C GLU A 6 -3.16 -13.92 -5.09
N LEU A 7 -2.67 -12.72 -4.75
CA LEU A 7 -1.83 -11.93 -5.62
C LEU A 7 -0.55 -12.68 -5.97
N LEU A 8 0.13 -13.26 -4.98
CA LEU A 8 1.36 -14.01 -5.21
C LEU A 8 1.16 -15.21 -6.15
N ILE A 9 0.04 -15.93 -6.00
CA ILE A 9 -0.34 -17.02 -6.93
C ILE A 9 -0.59 -16.49 -8.34
N LYS A 10 -1.31 -15.36 -8.49
CA LYS A 10 -1.55 -14.75 -9.81
C LYS A 10 -0.26 -14.26 -10.46
N LEU A 11 0.68 -13.74 -9.68
CA LEU A 11 2.00 -13.35 -10.16
C LEU A 11 2.81 -14.59 -10.56
N GLU A 12 2.88 -15.62 -9.73
CA GLU A 12 3.52 -16.90 -10.10
C GLU A 12 2.97 -17.44 -11.43
N ASP A 13 1.64 -17.53 -11.55
CA ASP A 13 0.99 -18.00 -12.78
C ASP A 13 1.36 -17.14 -13.99
N TYR A 14 1.45 -15.82 -13.81
CA TYR A 14 1.87 -14.90 -14.85
C TYR A 14 3.33 -15.15 -15.29
N PHE A 15 4.24 -15.27 -14.32
CA PHE A 15 5.66 -15.50 -14.55
C PHE A 15 5.93 -16.87 -15.19
N ILE A 16 5.23 -17.92 -14.78
CA ILE A 16 5.44 -19.29 -15.31
C ILE A 16 4.75 -19.50 -16.66
N LYS A 17 3.54 -18.95 -16.86
CA LYS A 17 2.74 -19.25 -18.06
C LYS A 17 2.93 -18.23 -19.17
N LEU A 18 2.89 -16.94 -18.85
CA LEU A 18 2.80 -15.86 -19.85
C LEU A 18 4.17 -15.36 -20.32
N ILE A 19 5.13 -15.19 -19.40
CA ILE A 19 6.44 -14.63 -19.73
C ILE A 19 7.23 -15.49 -20.73
N PRO A 20 7.27 -16.83 -20.59
CA PRO A 20 7.95 -17.68 -21.56
C PRO A 20 7.30 -17.76 -22.94
N ASP A 21 6.05 -17.32 -23.08
CA ASP A 21 5.39 -17.20 -24.38
C ASP A 21 5.69 -15.85 -25.04
N LEU A 22 6.02 -14.82 -24.25
CA LEU A 22 6.37 -13.48 -24.72
C LEU A 22 7.85 -13.33 -25.09
N VAL A 23 8.74 -14.12 -24.47
CA VAL A 23 10.19 -14.13 -24.73
C VAL A 23 10.57 -15.49 -25.33
N PRO A 24 10.69 -15.60 -26.67
CA PRO A 24 10.65 -16.89 -27.40
C PRO A 24 11.84 -17.85 -27.22
N ASP A 25 12.83 -17.56 -26.38
CA ASP A 25 14.02 -18.40 -26.22
C ASP A 25 14.06 -19.20 -24.92
N ILE A 26 12.95 -19.27 -24.17
CA ILE A 26 12.84 -20.08 -22.95
C ILE A 26 12.29 -21.48 -23.29
N PRO A 27 13.09 -22.56 -23.20
CA PRO A 27 12.61 -23.91 -23.46
C PRO A 27 11.47 -24.26 -22.50
N LYS A 28 10.40 -24.90 -23.01
CA LYS A 28 9.24 -25.31 -22.20
C LYS A 28 9.62 -26.16 -20.97
N SER A 29 10.70 -26.92 -21.06
CA SER A 29 11.24 -27.75 -19.97
C SER A 29 11.93 -26.96 -18.85
N ARG A 30 12.30 -25.69 -19.07
CA ARG A 30 12.99 -24.82 -18.08
C ARG A 30 12.07 -23.76 -17.45
N ARG A 31 10.78 -23.74 -17.80
CA ARG A 31 9.83 -22.70 -17.34
C ARG A 31 9.57 -22.70 -15.83
N GLN A 32 9.70 -23.85 -15.17
CA GLN A 32 9.60 -23.93 -13.70
C GLN A 32 10.95 -23.63 -13.03
N ASN A 33 12.05 -24.13 -13.60
CA ASN A 33 13.37 -24.00 -12.99
C ASN A 33 13.95 -22.58 -13.01
N GLY A 34 13.43 -21.69 -13.85
CA GLY A 34 13.84 -20.28 -13.85
C GLY A 34 13.02 -19.39 -12.92
N TYR A 35 11.88 -19.87 -12.41
CA TYR A 35 11.07 -19.11 -11.46
C TYR A 35 11.70 -19.17 -10.07
N SER A 36 11.75 -18.04 -9.38
CA SER A 36 12.10 -17.99 -7.97
C SER A 36 11.28 -16.94 -7.25
N MET A 37 10.99 -17.22 -5.98
CA MET A 37 10.41 -16.28 -5.05
C MET A 37 11.31 -16.15 -3.84
N GLU A 38 11.70 -14.93 -3.51
CA GLU A 38 12.49 -14.62 -2.33
C GLU A 38 11.64 -13.80 -1.35
N VAL A 39 11.60 -14.25 -0.10
CA VAL A 39 10.92 -13.55 1.00
C VAL A 39 11.97 -13.08 1.98
N THR A 40 12.11 -11.77 2.11
CA THR A 40 13.05 -11.15 3.05
C THR A 40 12.30 -10.57 4.23
N ASP A 41 12.69 -11.03 5.40
CA ASP A 41 12.21 -10.52 6.68
C ASP A 41 13.37 -9.98 7.53
N LYS A 42 13.14 -9.69 8.81
CA LYS A 42 14.20 -9.17 9.69
C LYS A 42 15.28 -10.19 10.08
N TYR A 43 15.04 -11.49 9.85
CA TYR A 43 15.94 -12.58 10.24
C TYR A 43 16.72 -13.15 9.04
N GLY A 44 16.24 -12.97 7.83
CA GLY A 44 16.97 -13.35 6.61
C GLY A 44 16.08 -13.37 5.37
N THR A 45 16.61 -14.01 4.33
CA THR A 45 15.92 -14.23 3.06
C THR A 45 15.70 -15.73 2.86
N GLU A 46 14.44 -16.11 2.69
CA GLU A 46 14.04 -17.48 2.32
C GLU A 46 13.74 -17.52 0.83
N LYS A 47 14.23 -18.56 0.13
CA LYS A 47 13.99 -18.77 -1.30
C LYS A 47 13.06 -19.95 -1.50
N PHE A 48 12.13 -19.80 -2.44
CA PHE A 48 11.13 -20.79 -2.80
C PHE A 48 11.08 -20.95 -4.32
N ASP A 49 10.92 -22.19 -4.78
CA ASP A 49 10.72 -22.49 -6.20
C ASP A 49 9.24 -22.40 -6.59
N SER A 50 8.34 -22.27 -5.61
CA SER A 50 6.92 -21.99 -5.83
C SER A 50 6.27 -21.37 -4.60
N ILE A 51 5.26 -20.51 -4.80
CA ILE A 51 4.40 -20.02 -3.71
C ILE A 51 3.66 -21.17 -3.00
N LYS A 52 3.55 -22.34 -3.63
CA LYS A 52 2.93 -23.52 -3.03
C LYS A 52 3.75 -24.12 -1.90
N GLU A 53 5.07 -23.91 -1.90
CA GLU A 53 5.97 -24.31 -0.82
C GLU A 53 5.80 -23.44 0.42
N TYR A 54 5.16 -22.28 0.26
CA TYR A 54 4.81 -21.40 1.36
C TYR A 54 3.57 -21.92 2.09
N ASP A 55 3.81 -22.66 3.17
CA ASP A 55 2.78 -23.34 3.96
C ASP A 55 1.89 -22.39 4.78
N PHE A 56 2.34 -21.17 5.04
CA PHE A 56 1.59 -20.27 5.91
C PHE A 56 0.45 -19.54 5.18
N LYS A 57 -0.71 -19.49 5.84
CA LYS A 57 -1.85 -18.70 5.37
C LYS A 57 -1.53 -17.20 5.28
N TYR A 58 -0.67 -16.71 6.16
CA TYR A 58 -0.30 -15.32 6.31
C TYR A 58 1.20 -15.17 6.14
N LEU A 59 1.63 -14.04 5.58
CA LEU A 59 3.03 -13.66 5.53
C LEU A 59 3.55 -13.36 6.95
N PRO A 60 4.86 -13.49 7.21
CA PRO A 60 5.43 -13.22 8.52
C PRO A 60 5.21 -11.76 8.89
N ASP A 61 4.93 -11.46 10.16
CA ASP A 61 4.69 -10.07 10.61
C ASP A 61 5.91 -9.15 10.40
N THR A 62 7.08 -9.75 10.19
CA THR A 62 8.40 -9.12 10.05
C THR A 62 8.85 -8.98 8.61
N ILE A 63 8.00 -9.35 7.66
CA ILE A 63 8.30 -9.26 6.23
C ILE A 63 8.49 -7.80 5.79
N ASN A 64 9.54 -7.59 5.00
CA ASN A 64 9.89 -6.29 4.46
C ASN A 64 9.85 -6.29 2.94
N LEU A 65 10.28 -7.39 2.31
CA LEU A 65 10.44 -7.47 0.86
C LEU A 65 10.02 -8.85 0.34
N ILE A 66 9.32 -8.85 -0.79
CA ILE A 66 9.09 -10.05 -1.60
C ILE A 66 9.60 -9.77 -3.00
N GLN A 67 10.51 -10.61 -3.49
CA GLN A 67 10.95 -10.61 -4.87
C GLN A 67 10.39 -11.83 -5.57
N ILE A 68 9.79 -11.63 -6.73
CA ILE A 68 9.30 -12.71 -7.59
C ILE A 68 9.92 -12.50 -8.95
N GLY A 69 10.59 -13.50 -9.49
CA GLY A 69 11.28 -13.33 -10.75
C GLY A 69 11.42 -14.60 -11.55
N PHE A 70 11.73 -14.38 -12.81
CA PHE A 70 12.27 -15.39 -13.69
C PHE A 70 13.74 -15.02 -13.98
N LEU A 71 14.65 -15.91 -13.60
CA LEU A 71 16.07 -15.82 -13.88
C LEU A 71 16.48 -17.04 -14.71
N ASN A 72 17.17 -16.82 -15.83
CA ASN A 72 17.83 -17.91 -16.53
C ASN A 72 19.26 -18.07 -16.00
N ASN A 73 19.75 -19.31 -15.84
CA ASN A 73 21.07 -19.62 -15.26
C ASN A 73 22.27 -19.06 -16.05
N GLU A 74 22.03 -18.55 -17.25
CA GLU A 74 23.05 -17.93 -18.10
C GLU A 74 23.02 -16.38 -17.99
N ASP A 75 22.24 -15.81 -17.06
CA ASP A 75 22.05 -14.37 -16.80
C ASP A 75 21.55 -13.53 -17.99
N GLU A 76 21.24 -14.14 -19.14
CA GLU A 76 20.73 -13.45 -20.35
C GLU A 76 19.29 -12.93 -20.20
N LEU A 77 18.58 -13.39 -19.17
CA LEU A 77 17.18 -13.05 -18.93
C LEU A 77 16.92 -12.92 -17.43
N LYS A 78 16.63 -11.70 -17.00
CA LYS A 78 16.18 -11.36 -15.65
C LYS A 78 14.94 -10.50 -15.73
N ILE A 79 13.82 -11.10 -15.34
CA ILE A 79 12.56 -10.38 -15.17
C ILE A 79 12.18 -10.55 -13.72
N SER A 80 12.08 -9.47 -12.95
CA SER A 80 11.68 -9.58 -11.54
C SER A 80 10.80 -8.42 -11.10
N ILE A 81 9.83 -8.73 -10.24
CA ILE A 81 9.06 -7.74 -9.50
C ILE A 81 9.52 -7.77 -8.04
N ILE A 82 9.92 -6.61 -7.54
CA ILE A 82 10.32 -6.40 -6.16
C ILE A 82 9.21 -5.63 -5.47
N LEU A 83 8.67 -6.21 -4.40
CA LEU A 83 7.62 -5.65 -3.57
C LEU A 83 8.25 -5.28 -2.24
N ASP A 84 8.54 -4.01 -2.05
CA ASP A 84 9.15 -3.47 -0.84
C ASP A 84 8.13 -2.65 -0.04
N LYS A 85 8.11 -2.87 1.28
CA LYS A 85 7.21 -2.18 2.20
C LYS A 85 7.36 -0.65 2.15
N GLU A 86 8.59 -0.16 2.14
CA GLU A 86 8.93 1.25 2.26
C GLU A 86 9.09 1.93 0.91
N GLU A 87 9.75 1.26 -0.03
CA GLU A 87 10.13 1.85 -1.32
C GLU A 87 9.04 1.67 -2.40
N GLY A 88 8.17 0.67 -2.27
CA GLY A 88 7.07 0.43 -3.19
C GLY A 88 7.24 -0.82 -4.04
N ALA A 89 6.77 -0.78 -5.28
CA ALA A 89 6.88 -1.90 -6.21
C ALA A 89 7.78 -1.51 -7.38
N PHE A 90 8.78 -2.35 -7.68
CA PHE A 90 9.72 -2.16 -8.77
C PHE A 90 9.63 -3.33 -9.73
N LEU A 91 9.79 -3.04 -11.02
CA LEU A 91 9.86 -4.04 -12.07
C LEU A 91 11.23 -3.90 -12.74
N GLU A 92 12.01 -4.96 -12.69
CA GLU A 92 13.29 -5.09 -13.38
C GLU A 92 13.08 -5.99 -14.60
N LEU A 93 13.43 -5.47 -15.77
CA LEU A 93 13.36 -6.17 -17.05
C LEU A 93 14.73 -6.07 -17.71
N ASP A 94 15.44 -7.17 -17.77
CA ASP A 94 16.71 -7.30 -18.46
C ASP A 94 16.64 -8.54 -19.36
N PHE A 95 16.59 -8.32 -20.67
CA PHE A 95 16.51 -9.38 -21.67
C PHE A 95 16.83 -8.91 -23.07
N GLU A 96 17.39 -9.81 -23.86
CA GLU A 96 17.57 -9.61 -25.29
C GLU A 96 16.47 -10.34 -26.07
N ALA A 97 15.74 -9.60 -26.93
CA ALA A 97 14.72 -10.20 -27.77
C ALA A 97 14.41 -9.36 -29.01
N THR A 98 13.95 -10.03 -30.07
CA THR A 98 13.29 -9.35 -31.19
C THR A 98 12.07 -8.57 -30.68
N ASN A 99 11.95 -7.29 -31.08
CA ASN A 99 10.92 -6.36 -30.59
C ASN A 99 10.87 -6.22 -29.05
N ALA A 100 12.03 -6.18 -28.38
CA ALA A 100 12.14 -6.09 -26.91
C ALA A 100 11.23 -5.02 -26.28
N ARG A 101 11.13 -3.83 -26.90
CA ARG A 101 10.27 -2.74 -26.41
C ARG A 101 8.78 -3.10 -26.36
N GLU A 102 8.28 -3.77 -27.39
CA GLU A 102 6.87 -4.19 -27.46
C GLU A 102 6.61 -5.27 -26.41
N LYS A 103 7.52 -6.24 -26.27
CA LYS A 103 7.45 -7.30 -25.26
C LYS A 103 7.48 -6.73 -23.84
N ALA A 104 8.39 -5.80 -23.56
CA ALA A 104 8.48 -5.11 -22.27
C ALA A 104 7.19 -4.33 -21.95
N SER A 105 6.59 -3.69 -22.97
CA SER A 105 5.33 -2.96 -22.80
C SER A 105 4.16 -3.91 -22.51
N ALA A 106 4.08 -5.04 -23.22
CA ALA A 106 3.10 -6.09 -22.97
C ALA A 106 3.26 -6.72 -21.57
N LEU A 107 4.50 -6.94 -21.12
CA LEU A 107 4.82 -7.42 -19.77
C LEU A 107 4.33 -6.43 -18.71
N LEU A 108 4.67 -5.16 -18.88
CA LEU A 108 4.27 -4.10 -17.96
C LEU A 108 2.76 -3.93 -17.90
N GLU A 109 2.05 -4.02 -19.03
CA GLU A 109 0.59 -3.94 -19.09
C GLU A 109 -0.07 -5.15 -18.39
N GLY A 110 0.43 -6.36 -18.64
CA GLY A 110 -0.04 -7.59 -18.00
C GLY A 110 0.11 -7.54 -16.49
N LEU A 111 1.30 -7.14 -15.99
CA LEU A 111 1.54 -6.94 -14.57
C LEU A 111 0.64 -5.84 -14.00
N ASN A 112 0.53 -4.69 -14.66
CA ASN A 112 -0.35 -3.62 -14.19
C ASN A 112 -1.81 -4.07 -14.06
N LYS A 113 -2.29 -4.90 -15.00
CA LYS A 113 -3.66 -5.44 -14.94
C LYS A 113 -3.87 -6.32 -13.71
N ILE A 114 -2.89 -7.12 -13.33
CA ILE A 114 -2.92 -7.94 -12.11
C ILE A 114 -2.87 -7.03 -10.87
N LEU A 115 -1.85 -6.17 -10.78
CA LEU A 115 -1.58 -5.32 -9.61
C LEU A 115 -2.68 -4.27 -9.35
N ARG A 116 -3.39 -3.81 -10.40
CA ARG A 116 -4.43 -2.78 -10.28
C ARG A 116 -5.55 -3.18 -9.33
N ASN A 117 -5.91 -4.46 -9.29
CA ASN A 117 -6.96 -4.98 -8.41
C ASN A 117 -6.56 -5.00 -6.93
N TYR A 118 -5.26 -4.87 -6.65
CA TYR A 118 -4.68 -4.90 -5.31
C TYR A 118 -4.19 -3.52 -4.85
N ARG A 119 -4.58 -2.45 -5.56
CA ARG A 119 -4.28 -1.08 -5.13
C ARG A 119 -5.04 -0.74 -3.85
N THR A 120 -4.33 -0.13 -2.92
CA THR A 120 -4.85 0.30 -1.62
C THR A 120 -4.88 1.82 -1.56
N VAL A 121 -5.72 2.36 -0.69
CA VAL A 121 -5.71 3.79 -0.34
C VAL A 121 -4.41 4.24 0.34
N ASN A 122 -3.51 3.32 0.71
CA ASN A 122 -2.22 3.67 1.32
C ASN A 122 -1.40 4.67 0.50
N SER A 123 -1.54 4.70 -0.83
CA SER A 123 -0.86 5.67 -1.69
C SER A 123 -1.19 7.13 -1.34
N PHE A 124 -2.35 7.38 -0.72
CA PHE A 124 -2.74 8.70 -0.21
C PHE A 124 -1.75 9.25 0.83
N TYR A 125 -1.13 8.38 1.63
CA TYR A 125 -0.16 8.77 2.66
C TYR A 125 1.28 8.92 2.11
N HIS A 126 1.49 8.59 0.82
CA HIS A 126 2.80 8.60 0.16
C HIS A 126 2.77 9.30 -1.21
N PRO A 127 2.35 10.57 -1.29
CA PRO A 127 2.47 11.37 -2.49
C PRO A 127 3.94 11.72 -2.76
N PRO A 128 4.24 12.19 -3.97
CA PRO A 128 5.59 12.54 -4.39
C PRO A 128 6.31 13.51 -3.45
N SER A 129 7.63 13.35 -3.35
CA SER A 129 8.49 14.14 -2.44
C SER A 129 8.34 15.66 -2.63
N PHE A 130 8.09 16.12 -3.85
CA PHE A 130 7.90 17.54 -4.14
C PHE A 130 6.59 18.12 -3.56
N ILE A 131 5.60 17.27 -3.24
CA ILE A 131 4.34 17.68 -2.59
C ILE A 131 4.45 17.55 -1.05
N GLN A 132 5.22 16.58 -0.56
CA GLN A 132 5.36 16.31 0.88
C GLN A 132 5.90 17.52 1.65
N ALA A 133 7.00 18.12 1.19
CA ALA A 133 7.63 19.21 1.92
C ALA A 133 6.71 20.45 2.06
N PRO A 134 6.06 20.95 0.98
CA PRO A 134 5.10 22.05 1.09
C PRO A 134 3.94 21.75 2.06
N ILE A 135 3.34 20.55 2.02
CA ILE A 135 2.23 20.18 2.91
C ILE A 135 2.66 20.29 4.37
N VAL A 136 3.82 19.74 4.71
CA VAL A 136 4.34 19.76 6.08
C VAL A 136 4.63 21.18 6.53
N ILE A 137 5.33 21.98 5.71
CA ILE A 137 5.68 23.37 6.04
C ILE A 137 4.41 24.21 6.25
N VAL A 138 3.45 24.13 5.33
CA VAL A 138 2.18 24.85 5.42
C VAL A 138 1.44 24.42 6.70
N GLY A 139 1.33 23.12 6.96
CA GLY A 139 0.68 22.62 8.17
C GLY A 139 1.29 23.12 9.47
N PHE A 140 2.62 23.16 9.54
CA PHE A 140 3.32 23.68 10.72
C PHE A 140 3.13 25.19 10.89
N ILE A 141 3.24 25.97 9.81
CA ILE A 141 3.04 27.43 9.86
C ILE A 141 1.62 27.74 10.32
N TYR A 142 0.61 27.13 9.70
CA TYR A 142 -0.79 27.33 10.08
C TYR A 142 -1.08 26.85 11.51
N GLY A 143 -0.45 25.76 11.95
CA GLY A 143 -0.54 25.29 13.33
C GLY A 143 0.03 26.31 14.33
N ILE A 144 1.22 26.85 14.07
CA ILE A 144 1.85 27.88 14.92
C ILE A 144 0.99 29.14 14.98
N LEU A 145 0.49 29.61 13.83
CA LEU A 145 -0.41 30.76 13.77
C LEU A 145 -1.69 30.53 14.59
N SER A 146 -2.28 29.32 14.54
CA SER A 146 -3.43 28.99 15.38
C SER A 146 -3.15 29.07 16.87
N PHE A 147 -1.97 28.66 17.33
CA PHE A 147 -1.59 28.81 18.74
C PHE A 147 -1.43 30.28 19.15
N ALA A 148 -0.95 31.13 18.25
CA ALA A 148 -0.91 32.57 18.48
C ALA A 148 -2.34 33.14 18.59
N GLU A 149 -3.24 32.80 17.67
CA GLU A 149 -4.64 33.25 17.70
C GLU A 149 -5.41 32.78 18.96
N LEU A 150 -5.11 31.57 19.46
CA LEU A 150 -5.64 31.11 20.75
C LEU A 150 -5.21 32.02 21.91
N SER A 151 -3.98 32.51 21.87
CA SER A 151 -3.44 33.42 22.89
C SER A 151 -4.13 34.79 22.85
N TYR A 152 -4.59 35.22 21.67
CA TYR A 152 -5.39 36.43 21.47
C TYR A 152 -6.90 36.23 21.69
N LYS A 153 -7.35 35.02 22.05
CA LYS A 153 -8.78 34.64 22.24
C LYS A 153 -9.63 34.69 20.95
N ASN A 154 -8.99 34.64 19.78
CA ASN A 154 -9.66 34.54 18.49
C ASN A 154 -9.95 33.07 18.16
N TYR A 155 -10.96 32.51 18.80
CA TYR A 155 -11.21 31.06 18.76
C TYR A 155 -11.64 30.55 17.37
N ILE A 156 -12.35 31.37 16.58
CA ILE A 156 -12.85 30.95 15.26
C ILE A 156 -11.68 30.79 14.28
N GLU A 157 -10.77 31.77 14.27
CA GLU A 157 -9.57 31.81 13.43
C GLU A 157 -8.55 30.76 13.88
N ALA A 158 -8.43 30.55 15.19
CA ALA A 158 -7.61 29.50 15.75
C ALA A 158 -8.11 28.08 15.39
N ILE A 159 -9.40 27.82 15.57
CA ILE A 159 -9.98 26.48 15.36
C ILE A 159 -10.14 26.19 13.87
N GLY A 160 -10.56 27.17 13.07
CA GLY A 160 -10.90 27.02 11.66
C GLY A 160 -9.71 26.58 10.81
N PRO A 161 -8.98 27.51 10.16
CA PRO A 161 -7.95 27.13 9.21
C PRO A 161 -6.76 26.41 9.86
N GLY A 162 -6.24 26.85 11.00
CA GLY A 162 -4.92 26.36 11.42
C GLY A 162 -4.94 25.06 12.24
N LEU A 163 -5.84 24.88 13.22
CA LEU A 163 -5.93 23.60 13.95
C LEU A 163 -6.41 22.46 13.06
N ILE A 164 -7.37 22.70 12.15
CA ILE A 164 -7.80 21.68 11.18
C ILE A 164 -6.64 21.32 10.24
N THR A 165 -5.92 22.30 9.70
CA THR A 165 -4.77 22.02 8.83
C THR A 165 -3.67 21.25 9.57
N LEU A 166 -3.36 21.63 10.80
CA LEU A 166 -2.39 20.92 11.64
C LEU A 166 -2.84 19.47 11.92
N ALA A 167 -4.12 19.25 12.17
CA ALA A 167 -4.69 17.91 12.36
C ALA A 167 -4.58 17.06 11.10
N ILE A 168 -4.89 17.62 9.91
CA ILE A 168 -4.76 16.93 8.62
C ILE A 168 -3.30 16.55 8.36
N VAL A 169 -2.36 17.48 8.57
CA VAL A 169 -0.92 17.22 8.34
C VAL A 169 -0.37 16.20 9.33
N SER A 170 -0.79 16.28 10.61
CA SER A 170 -0.43 15.29 11.63
C SER A 170 -0.98 13.91 11.29
N TYR A 171 -2.25 13.84 10.88
CA TYR A 171 -2.90 12.60 10.45
C TYR A 171 -2.15 11.97 9.29
N TYR A 172 -1.77 12.78 8.31
CA TYR A 172 -1.03 12.32 7.16
C TYR A 172 0.38 11.82 7.55
N TYR A 173 1.10 12.55 8.41
CA TYR A 173 2.43 12.17 8.88
C TYR A 173 2.42 10.85 9.66
N VAL A 174 1.47 10.72 10.60
CA VAL A 174 1.26 9.49 11.36
C VAL A 174 0.81 8.35 10.42
N GLY A 175 -0.10 8.65 9.50
CA GLY A 175 -0.58 7.72 8.49
C GLY A 175 0.55 7.13 7.66
N LYS A 176 1.53 7.95 7.24
CA LYS A 176 2.73 7.50 6.52
C LYS A 176 3.56 6.48 7.30
N LYS A 177 3.62 6.63 8.63
CA LYS A 177 4.37 5.71 9.52
C LYS A 177 3.64 4.40 9.79
N ILE A 178 2.31 4.44 9.80
CA ILE A 178 1.47 3.27 10.10
C ILE A 178 1.17 2.47 8.82
N ARG A 179 0.89 3.16 7.71
CA ARG A 179 0.52 2.57 6.43
C ARG A 179 1.72 2.59 5.50
N SER A 180 2.27 1.43 5.19
CA SER A 180 3.32 1.26 4.20
C SER A 180 2.79 1.38 2.77
N ILE A 181 3.66 1.72 1.81
CA ILE A 181 3.31 1.82 0.38
C ILE A 181 2.80 0.47 -0.12
N VAL A 182 3.55 -0.58 0.21
CA VAL A 182 3.14 -1.98 0.04
C VAL A 182 2.81 -2.55 1.42
N SER A 183 1.59 -3.06 1.56
CA SER A 183 1.12 -3.74 2.77
C SER A 183 1.05 -5.22 2.49
N PHE A 184 1.65 -6.02 3.37
CA PHE A 184 1.60 -7.47 3.30
C PHE A 184 0.47 -8.00 4.18
N GLU A 185 -0.18 -9.07 3.74
CA GLU A 185 -1.23 -9.74 4.50
C GLU A 185 -0.62 -10.57 5.64
N THR A 186 -0.42 -9.90 6.77
CA THR A 186 0.12 -10.48 7.99
C THR A 186 -0.98 -10.58 9.06
N LYS A 187 -0.78 -11.44 10.08
CA LYS A 187 -1.72 -11.57 11.20
C LYS A 187 -1.89 -10.24 11.93
N ARG A 188 -0.77 -9.53 12.16
CA ARG A 188 -0.79 -8.21 12.80
C ARG A 188 -1.55 -7.19 11.97
N TYR A 189 -1.42 -7.21 10.64
CA TYR A 189 -2.14 -6.30 9.76
C TYR A 189 -3.66 -6.55 9.80
N GLN A 190 -4.09 -7.82 9.79
CA GLN A 190 -5.50 -8.17 9.93
C GLN A 190 -6.10 -7.68 11.26
N LEU A 191 -5.40 -7.94 12.38
CA LEU A 191 -5.85 -7.49 13.70
C LEU A 191 -5.93 -5.96 13.76
N PHE A 192 -4.91 -5.26 13.27
CA PHE A 192 -4.89 -3.81 13.24
C PHE A 192 -6.07 -3.25 12.42
N ASN A 193 -6.29 -3.76 11.21
CA ASN A 193 -7.40 -3.32 10.37
C ASN A 193 -8.77 -3.62 11.01
N HIS A 194 -8.92 -4.76 11.67
CA HIS A 194 -10.15 -5.10 12.38
C HIS A 194 -10.46 -4.09 13.50
N TYR A 195 -9.49 -3.81 14.37
CA TYR A 195 -9.65 -2.83 15.45
C TYR A 195 -9.84 -1.41 14.92
N LEU A 196 -9.13 -1.03 13.85
CA LEU A 196 -9.28 0.28 13.23
C LEU A 196 -10.68 0.46 12.63
N LEU A 197 -11.19 -0.54 11.91
CA LEU A 197 -12.56 -0.52 11.36
C LEU A 197 -13.59 -0.45 12.48
N TRP A 198 -13.44 -1.26 13.52
CA TRP A 198 -14.31 -1.20 14.69
C TRP A 198 -14.32 0.18 15.34
N PHE A 199 -13.14 0.79 15.52
CA PHE A 199 -13.01 2.14 16.09
C PHE A 199 -13.65 3.22 15.20
N ILE A 200 -13.41 3.18 13.89
CA ILE A 200 -14.00 4.12 12.93
C ILE A 200 -15.52 3.97 12.91
N SER A 201 -16.03 2.74 12.81
CA SER A 201 -17.47 2.47 12.83
C SER A 201 -18.12 2.93 14.14
N GLY A 202 -17.50 2.64 15.29
CA GLY A 202 -17.99 3.07 16.60
C GLY A 202 -18.04 4.61 16.73
N SER A 203 -16.98 5.29 16.28
CA SER A 203 -16.92 6.76 16.28
C SER A 203 -17.96 7.38 15.35
N LEU A 204 -18.12 6.82 14.14
CA LEU A 204 -19.11 7.29 13.17
C LEU A 204 -20.53 7.07 13.69
N SER A 205 -20.83 5.91 14.29
CA SER A 205 -22.10 5.65 14.94
C SER A 205 -22.35 6.64 16.08
N PHE A 206 -21.37 6.89 16.94
CA PHE A 206 -21.50 7.89 18.00
C PHE A 206 -21.81 9.29 17.45
N LEU A 207 -21.13 9.73 16.39
CA LEU A 207 -21.39 11.03 15.77
C LEU A 207 -22.79 11.10 15.15
N ILE A 208 -23.19 10.09 14.39
CA ILE A 208 -24.51 10.05 13.73
C ILE A 208 -25.60 10.03 14.80
N PHE A 209 -25.57 9.07 15.73
CA PHE A 209 -26.60 8.96 16.75
C PHE A 209 -26.57 10.12 17.75
N GLY A 210 -25.39 10.62 18.12
CA GLY A 210 -25.27 11.79 18.99
C GLY A 210 -25.84 13.06 18.36
N THR A 211 -25.51 13.32 17.09
CA THR A 211 -26.02 14.50 16.37
C THR A 211 -27.52 14.38 16.11
N ILE A 212 -27.98 13.23 15.62
CA ILE A 212 -29.40 12.97 15.36
C ILE A 212 -30.21 13.05 16.66
N PHE A 213 -29.73 12.41 17.74
CA PHE A 213 -30.42 12.41 19.03
C PHE A 213 -30.50 13.82 19.62
N THR A 214 -29.42 14.60 19.54
CA THR A 214 -29.42 16.00 19.99
C THR A 214 -30.40 16.83 19.17
N TYR A 215 -30.40 16.69 17.84
CA TYR A 215 -31.35 17.36 16.96
C TYR A 215 -32.82 17.02 17.32
N PHE A 216 -33.13 15.73 17.51
CA PHE A 216 -34.47 15.31 17.90
C PHE A 216 -34.84 15.80 19.29
N LYS A 217 -33.94 15.71 20.27
CA LYS A 217 -34.16 16.22 21.63
C LYS A 217 -34.52 17.70 21.60
N ASP A 218 -33.76 18.52 20.87
CA ASP A 218 -33.98 19.96 20.79
C ASP A 218 -35.31 20.29 20.09
N LYS A 219 -35.64 19.56 19.01
CA LYS A 219 -36.91 19.72 18.29
C LYS A 219 -38.13 19.29 19.11
N LEU A 220 -38.01 18.21 19.89
CA LEU A 220 -39.08 17.67 20.73
C LEU A 220 -39.31 18.54 21.97
N LEU A 221 -38.24 19.04 22.60
CA LEU A 221 -38.33 20.02 23.69
C LEU A 221 -38.87 21.38 23.22
N GLY A 222 -38.58 21.77 21.96
CA GLY A 222 -39.14 22.96 21.35
C GLY A 222 -40.64 22.89 21.07
N LEU A 223 -41.23 21.69 20.98
CA LEU A 223 -42.68 21.48 20.79
C LEU A 223 -43.49 21.46 22.10
N ILE A 224 -42.80 21.33 23.25
CA ILE A 224 -43.42 21.25 24.58
C ILE A 224 -43.45 22.65 25.27
N LYS A 225 -42.76 23.64 24.70
CA LYS A 225 -42.88 25.06 25.08
C LYS A 225 -43.93 25.77 24.24
#